data_AF-A0A0S8EXI0-F1
#
_entry.id   AF-A0A0S8EXI0-F1
#
_cell.length_a   1.000
_cell.length_b   1.000
_cell.length_c   1.000
_cell.angle_alpha   90.00
_cell.angle_beta   90.00
_cell.angle_gamma   90.00
#
_symmetry.space_group_name_H-M   'P 1'
#
loop_
_entity.id
_entity.type
_entity.pdbx_description
1 polymer ?
#
loop_
_entity_poly.entity_id
_entity_poly.type
_entity_poly.pdbx_seq_one_letter_code
_entity_poly.pdbx_strand_id
1 'polypeptide(L)'
;MKCSGYTLVQLLVALTLAGLLLGAFATVHGRARQAVSRIESLAAVQDTLVQAMGYIAGDLRQAGYLGLAGTSERIAGVAGPSEPVVLPVTGDCGTNFSLQLGRPVEALDGRYALDCAPRGVPQAGADVLVLRRLASGTSRPESGRLQAGLSLGGGSLFIDAPPSDVEEIRDLVTSVYYVATPRGGGQPVLRRKTLVRGPRLVDEEIAPGVADLQVQLGIDLDGGPQPASASAYVHPEDPRLAQPGVRVLAVRIWLLAETAAPAGAVAPVVPAYAGRPMVLAAPRRSRNLLVQTFYLPNSEGLP
;
A
#
# COMPACT_ATOMS: atom_id res chain seq x y z
N MET A 1 13.18 5.19 -81.27
CA MET A 1 13.34 5.40 -79.81
C MET A 1 14.82 5.45 -79.51
N LYS A 2 15.37 6.60 -79.10
CA LYS A 2 16.77 6.72 -78.67
C LYS A 2 16.85 6.27 -77.22
N CYS A 3 17.52 5.15 -76.95
CA CYS A 3 17.88 4.76 -75.58
C CYS A 3 19.08 5.60 -75.14
N SER A 4 18.89 6.55 -74.23
CA SER A 4 20.00 7.20 -73.54
C SER A 4 20.55 6.26 -72.46
N GLY A 5 21.83 5.93 -72.53
CA GLY A 5 22.52 5.18 -71.47
C GLY A 5 22.83 6.08 -70.27
N TYR A 6 22.59 5.57 -69.06
CA TYR A 6 22.98 6.25 -67.82
C TYR A 6 24.49 6.20 -67.62
N THR A 7 25.09 7.29 -67.15
CA THR A 7 26.53 7.31 -66.83
C THR A 7 26.80 6.64 -65.49
N LEU A 8 27.98 6.03 -65.34
CA LEU A 8 28.41 5.39 -64.08
C LEU A 8 28.33 6.38 -62.89
N VAL A 9 28.59 7.66 -63.14
CA VAL A 9 28.46 8.74 -62.14
C VAL A 9 27.00 8.91 -61.68
N GLN A 10 26.03 8.89 -62.59
CA GLN A 10 24.61 8.98 -62.21
C GLN A 10 24.16 7.81 -61.33
N LEU A 11 24.64 6.60 -61.62
CA LEU A 11 24.34 5.41 -60.80
C LEU A 11 24.96 5.51 -59.40
N LEU A 12 26.21 5.99 -59.29
CA LEU A 12 26.85 6.22 -58.00
C LEU A 12 26.12 7.28 -57.18
N VAL A 13 25.73 8.40 -57.81
CA VAL A 13 24.96 9.45 -57.13
C VAL A 13 23.59 8.92 -56.67
N ALA A 14 22.87 8.20 -57.52
CA ALA A 14 21.59 7.61 -57.15
C ALA A 14 21.70 6.62 -55.97
N LEU A 15 22.73 5.76 -55.98
CA LEU A 15 22.99 4.81 -54.89
C LEU A 15 23.33 5.52 -53.58
N THR A 16 24.18 6.55 -53.63
CA THR A 16 24.54 7.32 -52.43
C THR A 16 23.33 8.04 -51.83
N LEU A 17 22.46 8.65 -52.65
CA LEU A 17 21.23 9.28 -52.19
C LEU A 17 20.24 8.27 -51.60
N ALA A 18 20.06 7.11 -52.25
CA ALA A 18 19.20 6.04 -51.73
C ALA A 18 19.71 5.51 -50.39
N GLY A 19 21.02 5.30 -50.26
CA GLY A 19 21.66 4.89 -49.01
C GLY A 19 21.49 5.92 -47.89
N LEU A 20 21.62 7.22 -48.22
CA LEU A 20 21.43 8.30 -47.26
C LEU A 20 19.97 8.38 -46.76
N LEU A 21 18.99 8.22 -47.66
CA LEU A 21 17.57 8.18 -47.31
C LEU A 21 17.23 6.95 -46.45
N LEU A 22 17.73 5.77 -46.81
CA LEU A 22 17.53 4.54 -46.03
C LEU A 22 18.17 4.64 -44.65
N GLY A 23 19.38 5.21 -44.56
CA GLY A 23 20.06 5.48 -43.29
C GLY A 23 19.27 6.44 -42.40
N ALA A 24 18.79 7.55 -42.96
CA ALA A 24 17.92 8.49 -42.25
C ALA A 24 16.64 7.81 -41.74
N PHE A 25 15.95 7.06 -42.60
CA PHE A 25 14.75 6.32 -42.22
C PHE A 25 15.00 5.32 -41.09
N ALA A 26 16.08 4.52 -41.18
CA ALA A 26 16.44 3.56 -40.15
C ALA A 26 16.69 4.23 -38.79
N THR A 27 17.34 5.39 -38.79
CA THR A 27 17.58 6.15 -37.54
C THR A 27 16.29 6.70 -36.93
N VAL A 28 15.39 7.25 -37.74
CA VAL A 28 14.10 7.79 -37.30
C VAL A 28 13.22 6.66 -36.76
N HIS A 29 13.15 5.53 -37.47
CA HIS A 29 12.38 4.36 -37.05
C HIS A 29 12.92 3.77 -35.74
N GLY A 30 14.24 3.70 -35.58
CA GLY A 30 14.87 3.27 -34.33
C GLY A 30 14.52 4.21 -33.17
N ARG A 31 14.58 5.52 -33.37
CA ARG A 31 14.18 6.53 -32.38
C ARG A 31 12.69 6.42 -32.02
N ALA A 32 11.82 6.19 -33.01
CA ALA A 32 10.39 6.01 -32.79
C ALA A 32 10.09 4.77 -31.94
N ARG A 33 10.71 3.62 -32.26
CA ARG A 33 10.56 2.39 -31.46
C ARG A 33 11.03 2.56 -30.02
N GLN A 34 12.17 3.21 -29.83
CA GLN A 34 12.67 3.52 -28.49
C GLN A 34 11.71 4.44 -27.73
N ALA A 35 11.12 5.45 -28.38
CA ALA A 35 10.12 6.32 -27.76
C ALA A 35 8.85 5.55 -27.35
N VAL A 36 8.34 4.67 -28.21
CA VAL A 36 7.16 3.84 -27.91
C VAL A 36 7.41 2.95 -26.68
N SER A 37 8.53 2.22 -26.65
CA SER A 37 8.85 1.34 -25.50
C SER A 37 8.99 2.11 -24.17
N ARG A 38 9.44 3.36 -24.21
CA ARG A 38 9.51 4.22 -23.02
C ARG A 38 8.12 4.57 -22.49
N ILE A 39 7.21 4.95 -23.38
CA ILE A 39 5.83 5.28 -23.01
C ILE A 39 5.14 4.06 -22.41
N GLU A 40 5.30 2.89 -23.02
CA GLU A 40 4.76 1.63 -22.51
C GLU A 40 5.31 1.29 -21.11
N SER A 41 6.62 1.42 -20.89
CA SER A 41 7.24 1.15 -19.59
C SER A 41 6.73 2.10 -18.48
N LEU A 42 6.50 3.37 -18.80
CA LEU A 42 5.98 4.34 -17.83
C LEU A 42 4.50 4.09 -17.54
N ALA A 43 3.70 3.77 -18.56
CA ALA A 43 2.30 3.42 -18.40
C ALA A 43 2.12 2.18 -17.51
N ALA A 44 2.93 1.14 -17.72
CA ALA A 44 2.89 -0.07 -16.90
C ALA A 44 3.20 0.21 -15.41
N VAL A 45 4.15 1.11 -15.13
CA VAL A 45 4.46 1.52 -13.76
C VAL A 45 3.30 2.29 -13.13
N GLN A 46 2.65 3.18 -13.89
CA GLN A 46 1.50 3.93 -13.40
C GLN A 46 0.30 3.01 -13.13
N ASP A 47 0.03 2.05 -14.02
CA ASP A 47 -1.02 1.05 -13.84
C ASP A 47 -0.78 0.22 -12.56
N THR A 48 0.46 -0.21 -12.35
CA THR A 48 0.88 -0.91 -11.13
C THR A 48 0.65 -0.07 -9.87
N LEU A 49 1.00 1.22 -9.89
CA LEU A 49 0.76 2.14 -8.76
C LEU A 49 -0.74 2.35 -8.49
N VAL A 50 -1.55 2.51 -9.53
CA VAL A 50 -3.00 2.69 -9.40
C VAL A 50 -3.63 1.43 -8.82
N GLN A 51 -3.24 0.25 -9.30
CA GLN A 51 -3.73 -1.02 -8.76
C GLN A 51 -3.30 -1.20 -7.29
N ALA A 52 -2.04 -0.96 -6.97
CA ALA A 52 -1.51 -1.03 -5.60
C ALA A 52 -2.27 -0.11 -4.64
N MET A 53 -2.48 1.15 -5.06
CA MET A 53 -3.27 2.12 -4.30
C MET A 53 -4.73 1.68 -4.16
N GLY A 54 -5.30 1.02 -5.18
CA GLY A 54 -6.65 0.46 -5.15
C GLY A 54 -6.84 -0.59 -4.04
N TYR A 55 -5.87 -1.49 -3.84
CA TYR A 55 -5.93 -2.46 -2.74
C TYR A 55 -5.90 -1.78 -1.36
N ILE A 56 -4.97 -0.83 -1.16
CA ILE A 56 -4.86 -0.06 0.08
C ILE A 56 -6.14 0.74 0.34
N ALA A 57 -6.67 1.40 -0.70
CA ALA A 57 -7.90 2.19 -0.63
C ALA A 57 -9.12 1.34 -0.24
N GLY A 58 -9.23 0.11 -0.79
CA GLY A 58 -10.30 -0.82 -0.47
C GLY A 58 -10.34 -1.19 1.00
N ASP A 59 -9.16 -1.45 1.59
CA ASP A 59 -9.05 -1.77 3.01
C ASP A 59 -9.21 -0.53 3.90
N LEU A 60 -8.62 0.62 3.53
CA LEU A 60 -8.72 1.88 4.28
C LEU A 60 -10.17 2.36 4.41
N ARG A 61 -10.97 2.26 3.35
CA ARG A 61 -12.39 2.67 3.37
C ARG A 61 -13.25 1.84 4.34
N GLN A 62 -12.77 0.66 4.72
CA GLN A 62 -13.47 -0.23 5.66
C GLN A 62 -12.76 -0.31 7.02
N ALA A 63 -11.63 0.37 7.19
CA ALA A 63 -10.91 0.39 8.46
C ALA A 63 -11.85 0.90 9.58
N GLY A 64 -11.74 0.27 10.75
CA GLY A 64 -12.58 0.61 11.90
C GLY A 64 -14.04 0.20 11.78
N TYR A 65 -14.44 -0.56 10.76
CA TYR A 65 -15.81 -1.06 10.69
C TYR A 65 -16.06 -2.13 11.77
N LEU A 66 -17.07 -1.94 12.61
CA LEU A 66 -17.36 -2.80 13.77
C LEU A 66 -18.77 -3.40 13.75
N GLY A 67 -19.48 -3.32 12.63
CA GLY A 67 -20.84 -3.86 12.52
C GLY A 67 -21.79 -3.24 13.54
N LEU A 68 -22.64 -4.08 14.16
CA LEU A 68 -23.67 -3.65 15.12
C LEU A 68 -23.12 -3.05 16.42
N ALA A 69 -21.87 -3.34 16.79
CA ALA A 69 -21.30 -2.84 18.03
C ALA A 69 -21.06 -1.32 18.01
N GLY A 70 -20.81 -0.75 16.81
CA GLY A 70 -20.55 0.67 16.57
C GLY A 70 -19.21 1.20 17.12
N THR A 71 -18.73 0.66 18.24
CA THR A 71 -17.53 1.09 18.98
C THR A 71 -16.78 -0.13 19.49
N SER A 72 -15.47 -0.02 19.66
CA SER A 72 -14.62 -1.16 20.02
C SER A 72 -14.78 -1.56 21.49
N GLU A 73 -15.11 -0.59 22.34
CA GLU A 73 -15.32 -0.70 23.78
C GLU A 73 -16.53 -1.58 24.12
N ARG A 74 -17.47 -1.72 23.18
CA ARG A 74 -18.66 -2.58 23.31
C ARG A 74 -18.41 -4.02 22.87
N ILE A 75 -17.18 -4.35 22.45
CA ILE A 75 -16.79 -5.70 22.03
C ILE A 75 -15.85 -6.30 23.08
N ALA A 76 -16.34 -7.26 23.85
CA ALA A 76 -15.51 -7.99 24.80
C ALA A 76 -14.42 -8.80 24.08
N GLY A 77 -13.22 -8.84 24.66
CA GLY A 77 -12.05 -9.52 24.07
C GLY A 77 -11.20 -8.65 23.14
N VAL A 78 -11.62 -7.42 22.84
CA VAL A 78 -10.71 -6.39 22.32
C VAL A 78 -9.64 -6.13 23.39
N ALA A 79 -8.38 -6.16 22.97
CA ALA A 79 -7.26 -6.01 23.89
C ALA A 79 -6.05 -5.32 23.24
N GLY A 80 -5.39 -4.45 24.01
CA GLY A 80 -4.13 -3.78 23.72
C GLY A 80 -2.89 -4.66 23.93
N PRO A 81 -1.69 -4.21 23.51
CA PRO A 81 -0.45 -4.96 23.67
C PRO A 81 0.02 -5.03 25.13
N SER A 82 -0.42 -4.11 25.98
CA SER A 82 -0.12 -4.07 27.43
C SER A 82 -1.17 -4.79 28.29
N GLU A 83 -2.26 -5.25 27.68
CA GLU A 83 -3.35 -5.93 28.38
C GLU A 83 -3.14 -7.44 28.39
N PRO A 84 -3.67 -8.16 29.40
CA PRO A 84 -3.55 -9.62 29.45
C PRO A 84 -4.17 -10.25 28.20
N VAL A 85 -3.55 -11.34 27.72
CA VAL A 85 -4.04 -12.08 26.55
C VAL A 85 -5.39 -12.71 26.88
N VAL A 86 -6.45 -12.26 26.20
CA VAL A 86 -7.82 -12.73 26.42
C VAL A 86 -8.17 -13.91 25.50
N LEU A 87 -7.62 -13.93 24.29
CA LEU A 87 -7.79 -15.01 23.32
C LEU A 87 -6.42 -15.50 22.83
N PRO A 88 -6.19 -16.83 22.75
CA PRO A 88 -4.89 -17.39 22.39
C PRO A 88 -4.64 -17.30 20.87
N VAL A 89 -4.38 -16.09 20.38
CA VAL A 89 -3.91 -15.85 19.00
C VAL A 89 -2.39 -16.03 18.98
N THR A 90 -1.90 -17.10 18.38
CA THR A 90 -0.45 -17.45 18.41
C THR A 90 0.29 -17.17 17.10
N GLY A 91 -0.40 -16.66 16.08
CA GLY A 91 0.13 -16.50 14.71
C GLY A 91 0.06 -15.07 14.16
N ASP A 92 -0.12 -14.07 15.01
CA ASP A 92 -0.18 -12.66 14.62
C ASP A 92 1.18 -11.95 14.77
N CYS A 93 1.19 -10.62 14.72
CA CYS A 93 2.39 -9.78 14.67
C CYS A 93 2.77 -9.16 16.02
N GLY A 94 2.31 -9.76 17.13
CA GLY A 94 2.65 -9.37 18.48
C GLY A 94 1.50 -9.59 19.46
N THR A 95 1.71 -9.24 20.73
CA THR A 95 0.70 -9.47 21.78
C THR A 95 -0.61 -8.76 21.44
N ASN A 96 -1.71 -9.53 21.39
CA ASN A 96 -3.05 -9.07 21.05
C ASN A 96 -3.13 -8.30 19.71
N PHE A 97 -2.16 -8.47 18.80
CA PHE A 97 -2.00 -7.59 17.63
C PHE A 97 -3.26 -7.53 16.77
N SER A 98 -3.91 -8.66 16.55
CA SER A 98 -5.18 -8.70 15.79
C SER A 98 -6.40 -8.26 16.60
N LEU A 99 -6.33 -8.25 17.94
CA LEU A 99 -7.45 -7.90 18.82
C LEU A 99 -7.59 -6.39 19.08
N GLN A 100 -6.62 -5.57 18.65
CA GLN A 100 -6.56 -4.13 18.88
C GLN A 100 -7.55 -3.33 18.01
N LEU A 101 -8.84 -3.63 18.09
CA LEU A 101 -9.89 -2.94 17.33
C LEU A 101 -10.08 -1.46 17.72
N GLY A 102 -9.65 -1.06 18.92
CA GLY A 102 -9.61 0.35 19.33
C GLY A 102 -8.54 1.18 18.61
N ARG A 103 -7.60 0.52 17.88
CA ARG A 103 -6.62 1.18 17.01
C ARG A 103 -6.67 0.57 15.61
N PRO A 104 -7.73 0.87 14.84
CA PRO A 104 -7.97 0.22 13.55
C PRO A 104 -7.10 0.76 12.42
N VAL A 105 -6.46 1.91 12.61
CA VAL A 105 -5.42 2.40 11.72
C VAL A 105 -4.19 2.70 12.57
N GLU A 106 -3.10 2.03 12.25
CA GLU A 106 -1.80 2.21 12.90
C GLU A 106 -0.72 2.18 11.82
N ALA A 107 0.39 2.86 12.05
CA ALA A 107 1.52 2.83 11.15
C ALA A 107 2.84 2.89 11.91
N LEU A 108 3.90 2.38 11.30
CA LEU A 108 5.28 2.45 11.80
C LEU A 108 6.12 3.29 10.85
N ASP A 109 6.95 4.16 11.39
CA ASP A 109 7.76 5.10 10.61
C ASP A 109 9.11 4.50 10.24
N GLY A 110 9.33 4.33 8.92
CA GLY A 110 10.62 4.05 8.29
C GLY A 110 11.24 2.69 8.59
N ARG A 111 10.52 1.80 9.27
CA ARG A 111 11.03 0.48 9.68
C ARG A 111 9.92 -0.56 9.82
N TYR A 112 10.30 -1.80 9.56
CA TYR A 112 9.48 -2.96 9.90
C TYR A 112 9.78 -3.40 11.33
N ALA A 113 8.93 -2.99 12.28
CA ALA A 113 9.06 -3.29 13.72
C ALA A 113 7.84 -4.08 14.23
N LEU A 114 7.52 -5.18 13.55
CA LEU A 114 6.46 -6.13 13.94
C LEU A 114 7.10 -7.46 14.36
N ASP A 115 6.46 -8.21 15.27
CA ASP A 115 7.01 -9.47 15.79
C ASP A 115 6.95 -10.62 14.77
N CYS A 116 6.00 -10.55 13.83
CA CYS A 116 5.90 -11.52 12.75
C CYS A 116 6.99 -11.30 11.70
N ALA A 117 7.56 -12.38 11.17
CA ALA A 117 8.64 -12.26 10.20
C ALA A 117 8.18 -11.67 8.84
N PRO A 118 8.94 -10.72 8.26
CA PRO A 118 8.69 -10.23 6.91
C PRO A 118 9.11 -11.26 5.85
N ARG A 119 8.41 -11.26 4.71
CA ARG A 119 8.74 -12.09 3.54
C ARG A 119 9.66 -11.31 2.60
N GLY A 120 10.96 -11.40 2.86
CA GLY A 120 11.97 -10.63 2.14
C GLY A 120 12.89 -9.90 3.09
N VAL A 121 13.61 -8.92 2.56
CA VAL A 121 14.32 -7.90 3.34
C VAL A 121 13.45 -6.64 3.30
N PRO A 122 12.90 -6.16 4.43
CA PRO A 122 12.12 -4.93 4.47
C PRO A 122 12.90 -3.75 3.89
N GLN A 123 12.21 -2.90 3.15
CA GLN A 123 12.81 -1.71 2.58
C GLN A 123 13.12 -0.70 3.68
N ALA A 124 14.39 -0.31 3.80
CA ALA A 124 14.79 0.70 4.77
C ALA A 124 14.13 2.06 4.43
N GLY A 125 13.60 2.73 5.45
CA GLY A 125 12.92 4.00 5.30
C GLY A 125 11.46 3.90 4.86
N ALA A 126 10.97 2.72 4.48
CA ALA A 126 9.56 2.49 4.17
C ALA A 126 8.73 2.30 5.43
N ASP A 127 7.54 2.88 5.42
CA ASP A 127 6.56 2.75 6.49
C ASP A 127 5.82 1.41 6.40
N VAL A 128 5.23 1.03 7.52
CA VAL A 128 4.28 -0.10 7.61
C VAL A 128 2.91 0.45 7.94
N LEU A 129 1.87 0.01 7.23
CA LEU A 129 0.48 0.37 7.52
C LEU A 129 -0.27 -0.86 8.03
N VAL A 130 -0.93 -0.72 9.18
CA VAL A 130 -1.74 -1.75 9.81
C VAL A 130 -3.19 -1.28 9.85
N LEU A 131 -4.09 -2.12 9.35
CA LEU A 131 -5.52 -1.87 9.28
C LEU A 131 -6.27 -3.00 9.97
N ARG A 132 -7.24 -2.66 10.82
CA ARG A 132 -8.08 -3.62 11.55
C ARG A 132 -9.55 -3.24 11.41
N ARG A 133 -10.40 -4.25 11.29
CA ARG A 133 -11.86 -4.11 11.14
C ARG A 133 -12.55 -5.46 11.30
N LEU A 134 -13.87 -5.43 11.31
CA LEU A 134 -14.71 -6.57 10.97
C LEU A 134 -15.00 -6.59 9.47
N ALA A 135 -15.31 -7.78 8.95
CA ALA A 135 -15.78 -7.96 7.59
C ALA A 135 -17.14 -7.27 7.40
N SER A 136 -17.36 -6.70 6.22
CA SER A 136 -18.63 -6.05 5.85
C SER A 136 -19.75 -7.05 5.55
N GLY A 137 -19.42 -8.31 5.24
CA GLY A 137 -20.37 -9.40 5.13
C GLY A 137 -20.53 -10.17 6.46
N THR A 138 -21.72 -10.72 6.68
CA THR A 138 -21.97 -11.72 7.73
C THR A 138 -21.22 -13.00 7.39
N SER A 139 -20.84 -13.78 8.42
CA SER A 139 -20.27 -15.12 8.27
C SER A 139 -20.95 -16.11 9.22
N ARG A 140 -20.60 -17.39 9.09
CA ARG A 140 -21.00 -18.45 10.02
C ARG A 140 -19.83 -18.75 10.97
N PRO A 141 -20.08 -19.35 12.14
CA PRO A 141 -19.00 -19.80 13.00
C PRO A 141 -18.05 -20.74 12.23
N GLU A 142 -16.75 -20.48 12.27
CA GLU A 142 -15.72 -21.33 11.67
C GLU A 142 -14.59 -21.56 12.69
N SER A 143 -14.38 -22.81 13.08
CA SER A 143 -13.33 -23.15 14.04
C SER A 143 -11.95 -22.71 13.56
N GLY A 144 -11.17 -22.17 14.49
CA GLY A 144 -9.85 -21.60 14.24
C GLY A 144 -9.87 -20.26 13.53
N ARG A 145 -11.02 -19.62 13.30
CA ARG A 145 -11.09 -18.27 12.73
C ARG A 145 -11.45 -17.27 13.79
N LEU A 146 -10.69 -16.18 13.87
CA LEU A 146 -11.05 -15.07 14.74
C LEU A 146 -12.28 -14.32 14.18
N GLN A 147 -13.36 -14.31 14.95
CA GLN A 147 -14.67 -13.77 14.59
C GLN A 147 -15.23 -12.95 15.74
N ALA A 148 -16.23 -12.11 15.44
CA ALA A 148 -17.00 -11.37 16.43
C ALA A 148 -18.45 -11.80 16.36
N GLY A 149 -19.02 -12.15 17.51
CA GLY A 149 -20.45 -12.37 17.69
C GLY A 149 -21.07 -11.09 18.21
N LEU A 150 -22.00 -10.52 17.44
CA LEU A 150 -22.57 -9.21 17.66
C LEU A 150 -24.08 -9.29 17.93
N SER A 151 -24.56 -8.34 18.73
CA SER A 151 -25.96 -8.01 18.96
C SER A 151 -26.10 -6.48 19.09
N LEU A 152 -27.34 -5.96 19.16
CA LEU A 152 -27.58 -4.54 19.43
C LEU A 152 -26.94 -4.03 20.74
N GLY A 153 -26.71 -4.93 21.71
CA GLY A 153 -26.09 -4.62 23.00
C GLY A 153 -24.56 -4.48 22.95
N GLY A 154 -23.89 -5.02 21.93
CA GLY A 154 -22.44 -5.08 21.83
C GLY A 154 -22.01 -6.41 21.21
N GLY A 155 -20.87 -6.94 21.63
CA GLY A 155 -20.44 -8.25 21.15
C GLY A 155 -19.27 -8.83 21.92
N SER A 156 -18.79 -9.97 21.45
CA SER A 156 -17.52 -10.53 21.92
C SER A 156 -16.76 -11.21 20.80
N LEU A 157 -15.43 -11.14 20.89
CA LEU A 157 -14.53 -11.87 20.01
C LEU A 157 -14.46 -13.34 20.42
N PHE A 158 -14.39 -14.23 19.44
CA PHE A 158 -14.25 -15.67 19.63
C PHE A 158 -13.47 -16.31 18.48
N ILE A 159 -12.99 -17.55 18.67
CA ILE A 159 -12.25 -18.30 17.65
C ILE A 159 -12.99 -19.57 17.21
N ASP A 160 -13.53 -20.33 18.16
CA ASP A 160 -14.12 -21.64 17.88
C ASP A 160 -15.64 -21.66 18.11
N ALA A 161 -16.06 -21.30 19.33
CA ALA A 161 -17.45 -21.30 19.71
C ALA A 161 -17.97 -19.86 19.81
N PRO A 162 -19.08 -19.52 19.13
CA PRO A 162 -19.71 -18.22 19.30
C PRO A 162 -20.34 -18.11 20.70
N PRO A 163 -20.57 -16.88 21.21
CA PRO A 163 -21.39 -16.69 22.39
C PRO A 163 -22.85 -17.09 22.12
N SER A 164 -23.65 -17.30 23.17
CA SER A 164 -25.04 -17.81 23.05
C SER A 164 -26.01 -16.83 22.39
N ASP A 165 -25.82 -15.52 22.61
CA ASP A 165 -26.77 -14.47 22.23
C ASP A 165 -26.22 -13.63 21.07
N VAL A 166 -26.10 -14.25 19.90
CA VAL A 166 -25.57 -13.62 18.68
C VAL A 166 -26.67 -13.42 17.65
N GLU A 167 -26.82 -12.17 17.18
CA GLU A 167 -27.67 -11.83 16.05
C GLU A 167 -26.89 -11.90 14.74
N GLU A 168 -25.60 -11.52 14.78
CA GLU A 168 -24.72 -11.52 13.62
C GLU A 168 -23.30 -11.97 13.97
N ILE A 169 -22.69 -12.79 13.11
CA ILE A 169 -21.27 -13.11 13.17
C ILE A 169 -20.56 -12.43 12.01
N ARG A 170 -19.39 -11.84 12.29
CA ARG A 170 -18.50 -11.27 11.29
C ARG A 170 -17.07 -11.74 11.51
N ASP A 171 -16.34 -11.92 10.42
CA ASP A 171 -14.91 -12.24 10.50
C ASP A 171 -14.11 -11.01 10.93
N LEU A 172 -13.09 -11.23 11.75
CA LEU A 172 -12.10 -10.19 12.00
C LEU A 172 -11.10 -10.14 10.83
N VAL A 173 -10.82 -8.94 10.34
CA VAL A 173 -9.89 -8.71 9.24
C VAL A 173 -8.78 -7.78 9.72
N THR A 174 -7.55 -8.26 9.65
CA THR A 174 -6.34 -7.46 9.85
C THR A 174 -5.51 -7.51 8.58
N SER A 175 -5.14 -6.33 8.06
CA SER A 175 -4.25 -6.18 6.90
C SER A 175 -3.00 -5.41 7.32
N VAL A 176 -1.82 -5.88 6.91
CA VAL A 176 -0.53 -5.19 7.11
C VAL A 176 0.13 -4.97 5.76
N TYR A 177 0.35 -3.72 5.38
CA TYR A 177 1.06 -3.35 4.16
C TYR A 177 2.48 -2.93 4.47
N TYR A 178 3.44 -3.44 3.71
CA TYR A 178 4.85 -3.09 3.84
C TYR A 178 5.59 -3.35 2.52
N VAL A 179 6.74 -2.71 2.33
CA VAL A 179 7.61 -2.92 1.17
C VAL A 179 8.80 -3.79 1.54
N ALA A 180 9.10 -4.78 0.71
CA ALA A 180 10.28 -5.62 0.88
C ALA A 180 10.90 -6.03 -0.45
N THR A 181 12.21 -6.23 -0.43
CA THR A 181 12.96 -6.82 -1.54
C THR A 181 13.06 -8.34 -1.36
N PRO A 182 12.84 -9.17 -2.40
CA PRO A 182 13.04 -10.60 -2.31
C PRO A 182 14.47 -10.97 -1.85
N ARG A 183 14.61 -12.02 -1.03
CA ARG A 183 15.92 -12.41 -0.47
C ARG A 183 16.97 -12.81 -1.52
N GLY A 184 16.53 -13.25 -2.70
CA GLY A 184 17.40 -13.55 -3.84
C GLY A 184 17.83 -12.32 -4.64
N GLY A 185 17.48 -11.12 -4.20
CA GLY A 185 17.58 -9.89 -4.98
C GLY A 185 16.39 -9.73 -5.94
N GLY A 186 16.32 -8.56 -6.58
CA GLY A 186 15.21 -8.20 -7.47
C GLY A 186 14.71 -6.79 -7.21
N GLN A 187 13.58 -6.45 -7.82
CA GLN A 187 12.89 -5.20 -7.52
C GLN A 187 12.13 -5.31 -6.19
N PRO A 188 12.03 -4.22 -5.42
CA PRO A 188 11.16 -4.16 -4.26
C PRO A 188 9.70 -4.42 -4.63
N VAL A 189 8.91 -4.84 -3.66
CA VAL A 189 7.52 -5.27 -3.85
C VAL A 189 6.68 -4.74 -2.69
N LEU A 190 5.50 -4.21 -3.00
CA LEU A 190 4.45 -3.98 -2.01
C LEU A 190 3.81 -5.31 -1.63
N ARG A 191 3.81 -5.62 -0.35
CA ARG A 191 3.28 -6.86 0.21
C ARG A 191 2.15 -6.57 1.17
N ARG A 192 1.25 -7.54 1.32
CA ARG A 192 0.16 -7.51 2.30
C ARG A 192 0.22 -8.77 3.15
N LYS A 193 0.08 -8.64 4.47
CA LYS A 193 -0.30 -9.76 5.34
C LYS A 193 -1.77 -9.64 5.69
N THR A 194 -2.52 -10.73 5.60
CA THR A 194 -3.95 -10.76 5.92
C THR A 194 -4.22 -11.84 6.97
N LEU A 195 -5.07 -11.52 7.95
CA LEU A 195 -5.48 -12.49 8.96
C LEU A 195 -6.37 -13.56 8.33
N VAL A 196 -6.03 -14.82 8.56
CA VAL A 196 -6.77 -15.99 8.07
C VAL A 196 -6.94 -17.02 9.20
N ARG A 197 -7.65 -18.12 8.94
CA ARG A 197 -7.83 -19.21 9.92
C ARG A 197 -6.50 -19.73 10.48
N GLY A 198 -6.53 -20.22 11.70
CA GLY A 198 -5.38 -20.66 12.50
C GLY A 198 -4.98 -19.68 13.60
N PRO A 199 -5.84 -18.70 13.92
CA PRO A 199 -5.67 -17.30 13.48
C PRO A 199 -4.20 -16.93 13.23
N ARG A 200 -3.85 -16.68 11.96
CA ARG A 200 -2.48 -16.30 11.57
C ARG A 200 -2.45 -15.27 10.46
N LEU A 201 -1.36 -14.54 10.36
CA LEU A 201 -1.12 -13.60 9.27
C LEU A 201 -0.39 -14.29 8.11
N VAL A 202 -1.07 -14.39 6.95
CA VAL A 202 -0.48 -14.93 5.71
C VAL A 202 -0.07 -13.80 4.79
N ASP A 203 1.12 -13.92 4.24
CA ASP A 203 1.77 -12.92 3.41
C ASP A 203 1.54 -13.18 1.91
N GLU A 204 1.20 -12.12 1.18
CA GLU A 204 1.06 -12.13 -0.26
C GLU A 204 1.74 -10.93 -0.92
N GLU A 205 2.08 -11.11 -2.19
CA GLU A 205 2.62 -10.06 -3.05
C GLU A 205 1.46 -9.31 -3.70
N ILE A 206 1.46 -7.98 -3.59
CA ILE A 206 0.39 -7.13 -4.14
C ILE A 206 0.83 -6.49 -5.45
N ALA A 207 1.98 -5.80 -5.43
CA ALA A 207 2.44 -5.05 -6.58
C ALA A 207 3.98 -5.04 -6.63
N PRO A 208 4.60 -5.63 -7.66
CA PRO A 208 6.03 -5.58 -7.83
C PRO A 208 6.48 -4.19 -8.31
N GLY A 209 7.70 -3.79 -8.00
CA GLY A 209 8.28 -2.51 -8.45
C GLY A 209 7.92 -1.30 -7.58
N VAL A 210 7.04 -1.46 -6.59
CA VAL A 210 6.82 -0.47 -5.53
C VAL A 210 8.02 -0.48 -4.60
N ALA A 211 8.79 0.59 -4.65
CA ALA A 211 10.06 0.79 -3.96
C ALA A 211 9.94 1.49 -2.61
N ASP A 212 8.84 2.20 -2.35
CA ASP A 212 8.60 2.83 -1.06
C ASP A 212 7.11 3.03 -0.77
N LEU A 213 6.76 3.00 0.51
CA LEU A 213 5.45 3.31 1.07
C LEU A 213 5.68 4.33 2.19
N GLN A 214 5.02 5.49 2.12
CA GLN A 214 4.99 6.44 3.23
C GLN A 214 3.55 6.72 3.64
N VAL A 215 3.35 6.95 4.93
CA VAL A 215 2.07 7.17 5.57
C VAL A 215 2.11 8.48 6.35
N GLN A 216 1.03 9.25 6.29
CA GLN A 216 0.74 10.29 7.27
C GLN A 216 -0.68 10.14 7.78
N LEU A 217 -0.87 10.40 9.07
CA LEU A 217 -2.15 10.34 9.74
C LEU A 217 -2.69 11.77 9.88
N GLY A 218 -3.87 12.01 9.32
CA GLY A 218 -4.61 13.23 9.50
C GLY A 218 -5.36 13.18 10.82
N ILE A 219 -4.92 13.98 11.78
CA ILE A 219 -5.44 14.01 13.15
C ILE A 219 -6.33 15.22 13.38
N ASP A 220 -7.36 15.02 14.19
CA ASP A 220 -8.18 16.09 14.78
C ASP A 220 -7.73 16.32 16.22
N LEU A 221 -7.33 17.57 16.50
CA LEU A 221 -6.85 18.03 17.81
C LEU A 221 -7.95 18.76 18.59
N ASP A 222 -9.03 19.17 17.92
CA ASP A 222 -9.99 20.13 18.43
C ASP A 222 -11.26 19.43 18.96
N GLY A 223 -11.45 18.15 18.62
CA GLY A 223 -12.50 17.28 19.18
C GLY A 223 -13.93 17.74 18.91
N GLY A 224 -14.11 18.61 17.90
CA GLY A 224 -15.38 19.26 17.59
C GLY A 224 -16.45 18.32 17.01
N PRO A 225 -17.75 18.67 17.14
CA PRO A 225 -18.89 17.83 16.72
C PRO A 225 -19.28 17.93 15.24
N GLN A 226 -18.51 18.58 14.39
CA GLN A 226 -18.74 18.66 12.93
C GLN A 226 -17.79 17.72 12.18
N PRO A 227 -18.04 17.35 10.90
CA PRO A 227 -17.11 16.52 10.15
C PRO A 227 -15.77 17.26 10.03
N ALA A 228 -14.86 16.97 10.96
CA ALA A 228 -13.61 17.69 11.10
C ALA A 228 -12.71 17.25 9.95
N SER A 229 -12.31 18.21 9.11
CA SER A 229 -11.09 18.03 8.33
C SER A 229 -9.93 17.91 9.31
N ALA A 230 -8.98 17.01 9.04
CA ALA A 230 -7.79 16.87 9.89
C ALA A 230 -7.12 18.24 10.17
N SER A 231 -6.96 18.58 11.45
CA SER A 231 -6.28 19.81 11.91
C SER A 231 -4.79 19.79 11.54
N ALA A 232 -4.18 18.59 11.52
CA ALA A 232 -2.79 18.40 11.12
C ALA A 232 -2.57 17.02 10.46
N TYR A 233 -1.51 16.91 9.66
CA TYR A 233 -0.98 15.63 9.20
C TYR A 233 0.33 15.35 9.89
N VAL A 234 0.44 14.16 10.48
CA VAL A 234 1.60 13.76 11.29
C VAL A 234 2.18 12.45 10.77
N HIS A 235 3.48 12.26 11.01
CA HIS A 235 4.11 10.98 10.73
C HIS A 235 3.61 9.91 11.72
N PRO A 236 3.73 8.62 11.37
CA PRO A 236 3.50 7.57 12.33
C PRO A 236 4.40 7.78 13.56
N GLU A 237 3.94 7.37 14.74
CA GLU A 237 4.67 7.50 16.01
C GLU A 237 4.88 8.95 16.49
N ASP A 238 4.26 9.96 15.85
CA ASP A 238 4.22 11.33 16.39
C ASP A 238 3.56 11.34 17.78
N PRO A 239 4.18 11.99 18.80
CA PRO A 239 3.66 11.99 20.18
C PRO A 239 2.22 12.49 20.32
N ARG A 240 1.73 13.31 19.38
CA ARG A 240 0.34 13.79 19.38
C ARG A 240 -0.67 12.66 19.21
N LEU A 241 -0.32 11.56 18.54
CA LEU A 241 -1.20 10.38 18.39
C LEU A 241 -1.46 9.64 19.71
N ALA A 242 -0.70 9.94 20.77
CA ALA A 242 -0.91 9.37 22.09
C ALA A 242 -1.66 10.32 23.04
N GLN A 243 -2.00 11.54 22.58
CA GLN A 243 -2.70 12.51 23.41
C GLN A 243 -4.17 12.12 23.57
N PRO A 244 -4.74 12.19 24.78
CA PRO A 244 -6.15 11.89 25.00
C PRO A 244 -7.06 12.78 24.13
N GLY A 245 -8.03 12.17 23.46
CA GLY A 245 -9.03 12.88 22.65
C GLY A 245 -8.58 13.20 21.23
N VAL A 246 -7.35 12.88 20.84
CA VAL A 246 -6.92 12.94 19.44
C VAL A 246 -7.59 11.83 18.67
N ARG A 247 -8.04 12.11 17.45
CA ARG A 247 -8.66 11.12 16.57
C ARG A 247 -8.00 11.11 15.21
N VAL A 248 -7.80 9.93 14.64
CA VAL A 248 -7.34 9.79 13.25
C VAL A 248 -8.55 9.82 12.32
N LEU A 249 -8.62 10.85 11.48
CA LEU A 249 -9.75 11.08 10.55
C LEU A 249 -9.38 10.81 9.09
N ALA A 250 -8.10 10.86 8.76
CA ALA A 250 -7.63 10.63 7.41
C ALA A 250 -6.27 9.92 7.40
N VAL A 251 -5.96 9.28 6.28
CA VAL A 251 -4.65 8.68 6.00
C VAL A 251 -4.20 9.18 4.63
N ARG A 252 -2.99 9.75 4.58
CA ARG A 252 -2.33 10.10 3.32
C ARG A 252 -1.25 9.08 3.03
N ILE A 253 -1.30 8.50 1.83
CA ILE A 253 -0.40 7.45 1.37
C ILE A 253 0.41 7.97 0.19
N TRP A 254 1.71 7.69 0.21
CA TRP A 254 2.60 7.83 -0.93
C TRP A 254 3.10 6.46 -1.33
N LEU A 255 3.00 6.14 -2.62
CA LEU A 255 3.64 4.98 -3.22
C LEU A 255 4.67 5.46 -4.25
N LEU A 256 5.91 5.04 -4.07
CA LEU A 256 6.98 5.25 -5.04
C LEU A 256 7.20 3.95 -5.81
N ALA A 257 7.13 3.99 -7.13
CA ALA A 257 7.56 2.88 -7.96
C ALA A 257 8.86 3.22 -8.69
N GLU A 258 9.75 2.23 -8.79
CA GLU A 258 11.00 2.32 -9.53
C GLU A 258 11.06 1.29 -10.66
N THR A 259 11.52 1.72 -11.82
CA THR A 259 11.86 0.81 -12.93
C THR A 259 13.22 1.15 -13.53
N ALA A 260 13.82 0.18 -14.22
CA ALA A 260 15.10 0.37 -14.89
C ALA A 260 14.96 1.47 -15.96
N ALA A 261 15.81 2.49 -15.88
CA ALA A 261 15.83 3.55 -16.88
C ALA A 261 16.72 3.15 -18.07
N PRO A 262 16.30 3.38 -19.32
CA PRO A 262 17.18 3.19 -20.48
C PRO A 262 18.37 4.16 -20.44
N ALA A 263 19.46 3.81 -21.12
CA ALA A 263 20.66 4.64 -21.19
C ALA A 263 20.33 6.07 -21.68
N GLY A 264 20.76 7.09 -20.92
CA GLY A 264 20.54 8.50 -21.24
C GLY A 264 19.24 9.12 -20.70
N ALA A 265 18.40 8.35 -19.99
CA ALA A 265 17.23 8.90 -19.32
C ALA A 265 17.64 9.75 -18.09
N VAL A 266 17.16 10.99 -18.04
CA VAL A 266 17.22 11.84 -16.85
C VAL A 266 16.01 11.49 -15.99
N ALA A 267 16.24 10.90 -14.82
CA ALA A 267 15.16 10.68 -13.86
C ALA A 267 14.64 12.06 -13.39
N PRO A 268 13.32 12.29 -13.34
CA PRO A 268 12.81 13.48 -12.67
C PRO A 268 13.30 13.47 -11.22
N VAL A 269 13.89 14.59 -10.79
CA VAL A 269 14.32 14.76 -9.40
C VAL A 269 13.06 15.01 -8.60
N VAL A 270 12.64 14.01 -7.83
CA VAL A 270 11.71 14.22 -6.71
C VAL A 270 12.60 14.57 -5.52
N PRO A 271 12.75 15.86 -5.13
CA PRO A 271 13.73 16.24 -4.11
C PRO A 271 13.34 15.72 -2.72
N ALA A 272 12.03 15.62 -2.46
CA ALA A 272 11.46 15.16 -1.21
C ALA A 272 10.01 14.69 -1.43
N TYR A 273 9.55 13.77 -0.59
CA TYR A 273 8.14 13.41 -0.44
C TYR A 273 7.89 12.99 1.01
N ALA A 274 6.64 13.09 1.46
CA ALA A 274 6.28 12.85 2.86
C ALA A 274 7.24 13.54 3.87
N GLY A 275 7.61 14.80 3.62
CA GLY A 275 8.50 15.54 4.53
C GLY A 275 9.94 15.02 4.65
N ARG A 276 10.34 14.03 3.83
CA ARG A 276 11.68 13.42 3.85
C ARG A 276 12.45 13.69 2.55
N PRO A 277 13.77 13.89 2.62
CA PRO A 277 14.61 13.94 1.42
C PRO A 277 14.59 12.57 0.74
N MET A 278 14.41 12.54 -0.58
CA MET A 278 14.52 11.29 -1.32
C MET A 278 15.99 10.88 -1.37
N VAL A 279 16.34 9.77 -0.71
CA VAL A 279 17.69 9.20 -0.80
C VAL A 279 17.84 8.55 -2.18
N LEU A 280 18.60 9.19 -3.07
CA LEU A 280 18.85 8.71 -4.43
C LEU A 280 19.67 7.41 -4.40
N ALA A 281 19.01 6.25 -4.40
CA ALA A 281 19.71 4.97 -4.31
C ALA A 281 20.50 4.58 -5.58
N ALA A 282 20.25 5.21 -6.73
CA ALA A 282 21.05 5.05 -7.94
C ALA A 282 20.71 6.11 -9.00
N PRO A 283 21.67 6.50 -9.87
CA PRO A 283 21.47 7.51 -10.92
C PRO A 283 20.66 7.04 -12.16
N ARG A 284 20.20 5.78 -12.21
CA ARG A 284 19.62 5.17 -13.44
C ARG A 284 18.27 4.45 -13.25
N ARG A 285 17.36 5.00 -12.45
CA ARG A 285 15.99 4.48 -12.33
C ARG A 285 14.97 5.57 -12.58
N SER A 286 13.94 5.30 -13.38
CA SER A 286 12.79 6.18 -13.48
C SER A 286 11.88 5.93 -12.27
N ARG A 287 11.32 7.03 -11.75
CA ARG A 287 10.56 7.06 -10.50
C ARG A 287 9.21 7.70 -10.76
N ASN A 288 8.16 7.04 -10.33
CA ASN A 288 6.81 7.58 -10.35
C ASN A 288 6.28 7.58 -8.91
N LEU A 289 5.72 8.71 -8.49
CA LEU A 289 5.16 8.91 -7.16
C LEU A 289 3.66 9.10 -7.30
N LEU A 290 2.88 8.29 -6.60
CA LEU A 290 1.44 8.46 -6.47
C LEU A 290 1.10 8.83 -5.03
N VAL A 291 0.28 9.86 -4.86
CA VAL A 291 -0.15 10.36 -3.55
C VAL A 291 -1.66 10.41 -3.49
N GLN A 292 -2.24 9.86 -2.43
CA GLN A 292 -3.69 9.94 -2.21
C GLN A 292 -4.01 10.11 -0.74
N THR A 293 -5.05 10.90 -0.44
CA THR A 293 -5.60 11.04 0.92
C THR A 293 -6.94 10.34 0.98
N PHE A 294 -7.14 9.56 2.04
CA PHE A 294 -8.36 8.82 2.32
C PHE A 294 -8.95 9.29 3.65
N TYR A 295 -10.22 9.67 3.64
CA TYR A 295 -10.96 9.92 4.87
C TYR A 295 -11.49 8.61 5.43
N LEU A 296 -11.46 8.47 6.75
CA LEU A 296 -11.88 7.26 7.46
C LEU A 296 -13.36 7.39 7.87
N PRO A 297 -14.29 6.65 7.25
CA PRO A 297 -15.71 6.80 7.52
C PRO A 297 -16.12 6.23 8.89
N ASN A 298 -15.34 5.29 9.44
CA ASN A 298 -15.58 4.68 10.75
C ASN A 298 -14.58 5.23 11.80
N SER A 299 -14.32 6.54 11.76
CA SER A 299 -13.38 7.20 12.68
C SER A 299 -14.01 7.66 14.00
N GLU A 300 -15.32 7.52 14.17
CA GLU A 300 -15.99 7.80 15.45
C GLU A 300 -15.52 6.79 16.52
N GLY A 301 -14.84 7.27 17.55
CA GLY A 301 -14.32 6.45 18.64
C GLY A 301 -12.88 5.93 18.44
N LEU A 302 -12.12 6.47 17.49
CA LEU A 302 -10.68 6.15 17.38
C LEU A 302 -9.87 7.12 18.25
N PRO A 303 -9.28 6.67 19.37
CA PRO A 303 -8.30 7.47 20.13
C PRO A 303 -6.95 7.61 19.42
#